data_AF-A0A8J7MD49-F1
#
_entry.id   AF-A0A8J7MD49-F1
#
_cell.length_a   1.000
_cell.length_b   1.000
_cell.length_c   1.000
_cell.angle_alpha   90.00
_cell.angle_beta   90.00
_cell.angle_gamma   90.00
#
_symmetry.space_group_name_H-M   'P 1'
#
loop_
_entity.id
_entity.type
_entity.pdbx_description
1 polymer ?
#
loop_
_entity_poly.entity_id
_entity_poly.type
_entity_poly.pdbx_seq_one_letter_code
_entity_poly.pdbx_strand_id
1 'polypeptide(L)'
;MSDTNNNSFPDKPDLDETTNVTDAHTGLNSPAAREKRLKEEGLEPLSLWVIIGSAIVLLIAGGVIGAGGHMFDYQKSAPVKYVRAVQPGGGAVDKPVEAMEAFMRKGEQVYSTKCASCHQPNGAGGTGIPPLAGSEWVTGHTQTLALIPLNGINGPIEVAGKSYDGVMAAMGQGLSPAELAALLTYVRNAWGNDSGDIISVDMAKEAIALSNTIGAKSFTAAELQADHAVALPGEALDPTSLVNKRTLVPEKAAE
;
A
#
# COMPACT_ATOMS: atom_id res chain seq x y z
N MET A 1 40.73 -111.18 -8.11
CA MET A 1 39.40 -111.68 -7.76
C MET A 1 38.80 -110.66 -6.78
N SER A 2 37.86 -109.82 -7.20
CA SER A 2 36.39 -110.05 -7.06
C SER A 2 36.02 -110.13 -5.55
N ASP A 3 35.14 -109.31 -4.97
CA ASP A 3 33.75 -109.11 -5.37
C ASP A 3 33.14 -107.78 -4.88
N THR A 4 32.26 -107.25 -5.72
CA THR A 4 31.25 -106.20 -5.49
C THR A 4 29.94 -106.76 -4.90
N ASN A 5 29.20 -105.91 -4.15
CA ASN A 5 27.74 -105.91 -3.82
C ASN A 5 27.48 -105.89 -2.31
N ASN A 6 26.44 -105.28 -1.73
CA ASN A 6 25.41 -104.29 -2.09
C ASN A 6 24.60 -104.02 -0.78
N ASN A 7 23.96 -102.84 -0.68
CA ASN A 7 22.90 -102.43 0.25
C ASN A 7 23.23 -102.24 1.75
N SER A 8 23.18 -100.97 2.19
CA SER A 8 22.10 -100.41 3.03
C SER A 8 22.57 -99.13 3.73
N PHE A 9 21.75 -98.08 3.69
CA PHE A 9 21.99 -96.72 4.21
C PHE A 9 22.74 -96.61 5.55
N PRO A 10 23.69 -95.67 5.67
CA PRO A 10 24.00 -95.05 6.96
C PRO A 10 23.87 -93.52 6.93
N ASP A 11 23.15 -93.05 7.94
CA ASP A 11 23.20 -91.77 8.65
C ASP A 11 23.07 -90.44 7.89
N LYS A 12 21.91 -89.81 8.14
CA LYS A 12 21.71 -88.37 8.01
C LYS A 12 22.81 -87.66 8.84
N PRO A 13 23.42 -86.57 8.35
CA PRO A 13 24.37 -85.82 9.15
C PRO A 13 23.70 -85.34 10.44
N ASP A 14 24.33 -85.75 11.54
CA ASP A 14 24.03 -85.47 12.93
C ASP A 14 23.80 -83.96 13.12
N LEU A 15 22.54 -83.56 13.28
CA LEU A 15 22.23 -82.23 13.78
C LEU A 15 22.62 -82.28 15.26
N ASP A 16 23.69 -81.60 15.62
CA ASP A 16 24.07 -81.48 17.02
C ASP A 16 22.84 -80.98 17.81
N GLU A 17 22.31 -81.84 18.68
CA GLU A 17 21.20 -81.53 19.59
C GLU A 17 21.51 -80.36 20.55
N THR A 18 22.71 -79.77 20.45
CA THR A 18 23.12 -78.58 21.16
C THR A 18 22.70 -77.26 20.51
N THR A 19 22.24 -77.28 19.25
CA THR A 19 21.65 -76.06 18.66
C THR A 19 20.16 -76.01 18.99
N ASN A 20 19.84 -75.59 20.21
CA ASN A 20 18.46 -75.34 20.62
C ASN A 20 17.88 -74.19 19.77
N VAL A 21 17.06 -74.55 18.77
CA VAL A 21 16.40 -73.61 17.85
C VAL A 21 15.52 -72.62 18.62
N THR A 22 14.99 -73.03 19.77
CA THR A 22 14.27 -72.16 20.72
C THR A 22 15.18 -71.14 21.41
N ASP A 23 16.43 -71.46 21.71
CA ASP A 23 17.42 -70.51 22.25
C ASP A 23 17.90 -69.52 21.18
N ALA A 24 18.09 -69.99 19.94
CA ALA A 24 18.41 -69.14 18.79
C ALA A 24 17.27 -68.15 18.45
N HIS A 25 16.00 -68.55 18.63
CA HIS A 25 14.85 -67.67 18.42
C HIS A 25 14.50 -66.79 19.64
N THR A 26 14.80 -67.20 20.87
CA THR A 26 14.62 -66.34 22.05
C THR A 26 15.69 -65.24 22.13
N GLY A 27 16.89 -65.47 21.60
CA GLY A 27 17.90 -64.42 21.41
C GLY A 27 17.45 -63.30 20.45
N LEU A 28 16.63 -63.64 19.45
CA LEU A 28 16.11 -62.69 18.44
C LEU A 28 14.77 -62.05 18.83
N ASN A 29 14.00 -62.68 19.72
CA ASN A 29 12.67 -62.21 20.17
C ASN A 29 12.65 -61.68 21.61
N SER A 30 13.81 -61.52 22.26
CA SER A 30 13.84 -60.76 23.52
C SER A 30 13.46 -59.29 23.25
N PRO A 31 12.53 -58.68 24.03
CA PRO A 31 12.18 -57.27 23.88
C PRO A 31 13.42 -56.34 23.91
N ALA A 32 14.45 -56.75 24.67
CA ALA A 32 15.70 -56.03 24.83
C ALA A 32 16.61 -56.00 23.57
N ALA A 33 16.49 -56.97 22.66
CA ALA A 33 17.27 -56.99 21.42
C ALA A 33 16.61 -56.16 20.30
N ARG A 34 15.30 -55.90 20.38
CA ARG A 34 14.56 -55.11 19.39
C ARG A 34 14.62 -53.60 19.62
N GLU A 35 15.09 -53.16 20.78
CA GLU A 35 15.14 -51.73 21.16
C GLU A 35 16.54 -51.09 21.07
N LYS A 36 17.62 -51.87 20.94
CA LYS A 36 19.01 -51.35 20.98
C LYS A 36 19.62 -50.91 19.64
N ARG A 37 18.79 -50.44 18.69
CA ARG A 37 19.24 -49.94 17.39
C ARG A 37 18.36 -48.79 16.87
N LEU A 38 18.06 -47.79 17.70
CA LEU A 38 18.02 -46.42 17.19
C LEU A 38 19.29 -45.77 17.71
N LYS A 39 20.21 -45.49 16.79
CA LYS A 39 21.33 -44.61 17.06
C LYS A 39 20.67 -43.24 17.30
N GLU A 40 20.57 -42.83 18.55
CA GLU A 40 20.17 -41.47 18.92
C GLU A 40 21.24 -40.54 18.35
N GLU A 41 21.09 -40.17 17.08
CA GLU A 41 21.92 -39.15 16.45
C GLU A 41 21.49 -37.81 17.03
N GLY A 42 22.14 -37.41 18.13
CA GLY A 42 22.47 -36.01 18.45
C GLY A 42 21.34 -34.98 18.43
N LEU A 43 20.10 -35.38 18.68
CA LEU A 43 18.96 -34.48 18.89
C LEU A 43 18.35 -34.82 20.24
N GLU A 44 19.07 -34.47 21.30
CA GLU A 44 18.48 -34.39 22.63
C GLU A 44 17.23 -33.50 22.52
N PRO A 45 16.07 -33.90 23.08
CA PRO A 45 14.87 -33.09 22.99
C PRO A 45 15.19 -31.70 23.55
N LEU A 46 15.06 -30.67 22.71
CA LEU A 46 15.31 -29.29 23.12
C LEU A 46 14.54 -29.04 24.42
N SER A 47 15.26 -28.60 25.45
CA SER A 47 14.65 -28.36 26.75
C SER A 47 13.42 -27.48 26.58
N LEU A 48 12.31 -27.87 27.20
CA LEU A 48 11.08 -27.09 27.22
C LEU A 48 11.34 -25.65 27.65
N TRP A 49 12.31 -25.43 28.54
CA TRP A 49 12.73 -24.10 28.96
C TRP A 49 13.42 -23.28 27.87
N VAL A 50 14.18 -23.92 26.98
CA VAL A 50 14.80 -23.24 25.83
C VAL A 50 13.73 -22.86 24.81
N ILE A 51 12.72 -23.71 24.60
CA ILE A 51 11.59 -23.41 23.72
C ILE A 51 10.76 -22.25 24.30
N ILE A 52 10.43 -22.30 25.59
CA ILE A 52 9.66 -21.24 26.27
C ILE A 52 10.46 -19.93 26.29
N GLY A 53 11.75 -19.98 26.61
CA GLY A 53 12.63 -18.81 26.59
C GLY A 53 12.72 -18.19 25.20
N SER A 54 12.87 -19.02 24.15
CA SER A 54 12.89 -18.55 22.76
C SER A 54 11.54 -17.93 22.35
N ALA A 55 10.42 -18.52 22.77
CA ALA A 55 9.09 -17.97 22.51
C ALA A 55 8.89 -16.61 23.19
N ILE A 56 9.34 -16.44 24.44
CA ILE A 56 9.28 -15.17 25.16
C ILE A 56 10.13 -14.11 24.44
N VAL A 57 11.34 -14.46 24.02
CA VAL A 57 12.22 -13.56 23.26
C VAL A 57 11.56 -13.13 21.94
N LEU A 58 10.94 -14.05 21.20
CA LEU A 58 10.21 -13.73 19.97
C LEU A 58 8.99 -12.86 20.22
N LEU A 59 8.26 -13.07 21.32
CA LEU A 59 7.11 -12.24 21.69
C LEU A 59 7.53 -10.82 22.09
N ILE A 60 8.63 -10.67 22.85
CA ILE A 60 9.18 -9.36 23.22
C ILE A 60 9.74 -8.66 21.98
N ALA A 61 10.53 -9.34 21.16
CA ALA A 61 11.08 -8.79 19.92
C ALA A 61 9.95 -8.38 18.96
N GLY A 62 8.95 -9.24 18.77
CA GLY A 62 7.76 -8.94 17.99
C GLY A 62 6.95 -7.78 18.56
N GLY A 63 6.85 -7.67 19.89
CA GLY A 63 6.20 -6.55 20.57
C GLY A 63 6.94 -5.22 20.39
N VAL A 64 8.28 -5.22 20.51
CA VAL A 64 9.11 -4.03 20.30
C VAL A 64 9.10 -3.60 18.83
N ILE A 65 9.19 -4.55 17.90
CA ILE A 65 9.09 -4.30 16.46
C ILE A 65 7.69 -3.80 16.09
N GLY A 66 6.63 -4.41 16.64
CA GLY A 66 5.24 -4.02 16.41
C GLY A 66 4.88 -2.65 16.99
N ALA A 67 5.38 -2.33 18.19
CA ALA A 67 5.22 -1.02 18.81
C ALA A 67 5.96 0.08 18.04
N GLY A 68 7.02 -0.27 17.31
CA GLY A 68 7.78 0.65 16.45
C GLY A 68 7.02 1.15 15.22
N GLY A 69 5.81 0.65 14.92
CA GLY A 69 4.83 1.24 13.99
C GLY A 69 5.20 1.35 12.50
N HIS A 70 6.48 1.22 12.14
CA HIS A 70 6.99 1.58 10.82
C HIS A 70 7.33 0.38 9.93
N MET A 71 7.43 -0.83 10.50
CA MET A 71 7.95 -2.01 9.78
C MET A 71 6.86 -2.81 9.03
N PHE A 72 5.59 -2.66 9.41
CA PHE A 72 4.44 -3.39 8.82
C PHE A 72 3.36 -2.46 8.24
N ASP A 73 3.72 -1.24 7.84
CA ASP A 73 2.79 -0.35 7.15
C ASP A 73 2.53 -0.84 5.72
N TYR A 74 1.64 -1.84 5.60
CA TYR A 74 1.24 -2.47 4.33
C TYR A 74 0.64 -1.48 3.33
N GLN A 75 0.24 -0.27 3.74
CA GLN A 75 -0.27 0.74 2.81
C GLN A 75 0.83 1.41 1.99
N LYS A 76 2.09 1.42 2.47
CA LYS A 76 3.22 2.03 1.77
C LYS A 76 3.96 1.08 0.81
N SER A 77 3.84 -0.23 1.01
CA SER A 77 4.63 -1.24 0.28
C SER A 77 3.83 -2.17 -0.63
N ALA A 78 2.49 -2.12 -0.59
CA ALA A 78 1.68 -2.92 -1.50
C ALA A 78 1.61 -2.26 -2.90
N PRO A 79 2.09 -2.90 -3.98
CA PRO A 79 1.81 -2.43 -5.33
C PRO A 79 0.30 -2.48 -5.58
N VAL A 80 -0.22 -1.48 -6.29
CA VAL A 80 -1.65 -1.22 -6.59
C VAL A 80 -2.41 -2.44 -7.19
N LYS A 81 -1.69 -3.51 -7.56
CA LYS A 81 -2.24 -4.74 -8.14
C LYS A 81 -2.84 -5.74 -7.12
N TYR A 82 -2.59 -5.57 -5.82
CA TYR A 82 -3.10 -6.46 -4.76
C TYR A 82 -3.97 -5.72 -3.73
N VAL A 83 -4.88 -4.87 -4.21
CA VAL A 83 -5.92 -4.33 -3.33
C VAL A 83 -6.97 -5.42 -3.09
N ARG A 84 -7.16 -5.82 -1.84
CA ARG A 84 -8.20 -6.76 -1.42
C ARG A 84 -9.57 -6.23 -1.89
N ALA A 85 -10.31 -7.05 -2.64
CA ALA A 85 -11.71 -6.76 -2.94
C ALA A 85 -12.49 -6.54 -1.62
N VAL A 86 -13.35 -5.52 -1.60
CA VAL A 86 -14.19 -5.18 -0.44
C VAL A 86 -14.96 -6.43 0.01
N GLN A 87 -14.74 -6.85 1.26
CA GLN A 87 -15.61 -7.85 1.90
C GLN A 87 -16.98 -7.18 2.14
N PRO A 88 -18.08 -7.66 1.53
CA PRO A 88 -19.40 -7.14 1.85
C PRO A 88 -19.69 -7.42 3.32
N GLY A 89 -19.89 -6.35 4.11
CA GLY A 89 -20.17 -6.44 5.54
C GLY A 89 -18.95 -6.55 6.47
N GLY A 90 -17.73 -6.52 5.93
CA GLY A 90 -16.47 -6.62 6.71
C GLY A 90 -15.57 -5.39 6.58
N GLY A 91 -16.13 -4.22 6.31
CA GLY A 91 -15.36 -2.98 6.32
C GLY A 91 -15.01 -2.64 7.76
N ALA A 92 -13.72 -2.46 8.07
CA ALA A 92 -13.39 -1.47 9.09
C ALA A 92 -14.15 -0.21 8.69
N VAL A 93 -15.15 0.17 9.48
CA VAL A 93 -15.88 1.42 9.27
C VAL A 93 -14.81 2.49 9.42
N ASP A 94 -14.31 2.98 8.28
CA ASP A 94 -13.36 4.09 8.27
C ASP A 94 -14.08 5.20 9.00
N LYS A 95 -13.67 5.47 10.24
CA LYS A 95 -14.31 6.50 11.05
C LYS A 95 -14.31 7.79 10.22
N PRO A 96 -15.44 8.48 10.13
CA PRO A 96 -15.47 9.75 9.44
C PRO A 96 -14.43 10.68 10.05
N VAL A 97 -13.76 11.40 9.17
CA VAL A 97 -12.70 12.36 9.52
C VAL A 97 -13.16 13.75 9.10
N GLU A 98 -12.59 14.76 9.75
CA GLU A 98 -12.79 16.15 9.36
C GLU A 98 -12.44 16.34 7.88
N ALA A 99 -13.30 17.06 7.16
CA ALA A 99 -13.19 17.26 5.73
C ALA A 99 -11.83 17.85 5.36
N MET A 100 -11.41 18.92 6.05
CA MET A 100 -10.14 19.57 5.73
C MET A 100 -8.96 18.60 5.88
N GLU A 101 -8.89 17.84 6.97
CA GLU A 101 -7.81 16.86 7.17
C GLU A 101 -7.81 15.79 6.06
N ALA A 102 -8.98 15.31 5.69
CA ALA A 102 -9.13 14.28 4.67
C ALA A 102 -8.67 14.75 3.28
N PHE A 103 -9.11 15.96 2.88
CA PHE A 103 -8.75 16.57 1.61
C PHE A 103 -7.28 16.95 1.57
N MET A 104 -6.73 17.55 2.62
CA MET A 104 -5.30 17.92 2.71
C MET A 104 -4.40 16.69 2.54
N ARG A 105 -4.67 15.61 3.28
CA ARG A 105 -3.86 14.37 3.20
C ARG A 105 -3.93 13.72 1.82
N LYS A 106 -5.12 13.64 1.22
CA LYS A 106 -5.28 13.06 -0.13
C LYS A 106 -4.65 13.95 -1.19
N GLY A 107 -4.79 15.27 -1.06
CA GLY A 107 -4.22 16.25 -1.98
C GLY A 107 -2.70 16.25 -1.94
N GLU A 108 -2.08 16.16 -0.76
CA GLU A 108 -0.63 16.02 -0.60
C GLU A 108 -0.10 14.78 -1.33
N GLN A 109 -0.80 13.65 -1.25
CA GLN A 109 -0.44 12.41 -1.95
C GLN A 109 -0.46 12.60 -3.48
N VAL A 110 -1.53 13.23 -4.00
CA VAL A 110 -1.65 13.51 -5.44
C VAL A 110 -0.57 14.51 -5.88
N TYR A 111 -0.34 15.56 -5.10
CA TYR A 111 0.68 16.57 -5.37
C TYR A 111 2.08 15.96 -5.42
N SER A 112 2.43 15.14 -4.44
CA SER A 112 3.74 14.50 -4.34
C SER A 112 4.04 13.58 -5.51
N THR A 113 3.01 12.94 -6.07
CA THR A 113 3.17 11.97 -7.17
C THR A 113 3.20 12.62 -8.56
N LYS A 114 2.51 13.75 -8.75
CA LYS A 114 2.31 14.35 -10.10
C LYS A 114 2.89 15.75 -10.27
N CYS A 115 3.03 16.52 -9.19
CA CYS A 115 3.28 17.96 -9.27
C CYS A 115 4.63 18.37 -8.64
N ALA A 116 5.04 17.69 -7.56
CA ALA A 116 6.20 18.04 -6.76
C ALA A 116 7.54 17.93 -7.50
N SER A 117 7.62 17.13 -8.58
CA SER A 117 8.85 17.02 -9.39
C SER A 117 9.24 18.34 -10.06
N CYS A 118 8.26 19.17 -10.43
CA CYS A 118 8.49 20.47 -11.06
C CYS A 118 8.31 21.62 -10.06
N HIS A 119 7.21 21.62 -9.29
CA HIS A 119 6.88 22.72 -8.36
C HIS A 119 7.54 22.60 -6.98
N GLN A 120 8.36 21.56 -6.78
CA GLN A 120 9.02 21.20 -5.52
C GLN A 120 8.05 20.76 -4.40
N PRO A 121 8.49 19.97 -3.41
CA PRO A 121 7.63 19.54 -2.31
C PRO A 121 7.04 20.70 -1.48
N ASN A 122 7.73 21.83 -1.43
CA ASN A 122 7.32 23.03 -0.70
C ASN A 122 6.55 24.06 -1.58
N GLY A 123 6.21 23.71 -2.82
CA GLY A 123 5.50 24.62 -3.72
C GLY A 123 6.29 25.87 -4.12
N ALA A 124 7.60 25.93 -3.86
CA ALA A 124 8.41 27.11 -4.16
C ALA A 124 8.72 27.29 -5.65
N GLY A 125 8.41 26.30 -6.49
CA GLY A 125 8.77 26.30 -7.90
C GLY A 125 10.27 26.09 -8.11
N GLY A 126 10.78 26.53 -9.26
CA GLY A 126 12.17 26.38 -9.66
C GLY A 126 12.55 27.36 -10.76
N THR A 127 13.75 27.22 -11.32
CA THR A 127 14.18 28.07 -12.45
C THR A 127 13.25 27.87 -13.65
N GLY A 128 12.50 28.90 -14.01
CA GLY A 128 11.51 28.84 -15.10
C GLY A 128 10.18 28.15 -14.73
N ILE A 129 9.99 27.71 -13.48
CA ILE A 129 8.75 27.12 -12.99
C ILE A 129 8.16 28.03 -11.90
N PRO A 130 6.90 28.48 -12.03
CA PRO A 130 6.30 29.39 -11.07
C PRO A 130 6.08 28.75 -9.69
N PRO A 131 6.16 29.54 -8.60
CA PRO A 131 5.80 29.09 -7.27
C PRO A 131 4.27 28.92 -7.17
N LEU A 132 3.85 27.92 -6.40
CA LEU A 132 2.46 27.73 -5.96
C LEU A 132 2.22 28.30 -4.56
N ALA A 133 3.27 28.33 -3.73
CA ALA A 133 3.25 28.98 -2.43
C ALA A 133 3.10 30.51 -2.62
N GLY A 134 2.08 31.10 -1.99
CA GLY A 134 1.79 32.53 -2.08
C GLY A 134 1.32 33.01 -3.46
N SER A 135 0.92 32.10 -4.35
CA SER A 135 0.51 32.44 -5.72
C SER A 135 -0.92 32.98 -5.78
N GLU A 136 -1.09 34.11 -6.45
CA GLU A 136 -2.39 34.71 -6.75
C GLU A 136 -3.25 33.81 -7.67
N TRP A 137 -2.61 32.98 -8.49
CA TRP A 137 -3.29 32.02 -9.35
C TRP A 137 -3.87 30.84 -8.57
N VAL A 138 -3.24 30.48 -7.45
CA VAL A 138 -3.70 29.42 -6.57
C VAL A 138 -4.85 29.89 -5.69
N THR A 139 -4.74 31.07 -5.10
CA THR A 139 -5.77 31.62 -4.19
C THR A 139 -6.92 32.33 -4.90
N GLY A 140 -6.76 32.68 -6.18
CA GLY A 140 -7.78 33.31 -7.02
C GLY A 140 -8.93 32.39 -7.44
N HIS A 141 -9.39 32.58 -8.67
CA HIS A 141 -10.57 31.92 -9.22
C HIS A 141 -10.39 30.39 -9.36
N THR A 142 -11.30 29.63 -8.74
CA THR A 142 -11.18 28.18 -8.65
C THR A 142 -11.34 27.49 -10.02
N GLN A 143 -12.08 28.07 -10.97
CA GLN A 143 -12.19 27.49 -12.32
C GLN A 143 -10.87 27.62 -13.08
N THR A 144 -10.23 28.80 -13.03
CA THR A 144 -8.88 29.00 -13.57
C THR A 144 -7.91 27.98 -12.98
N LEU A 145 -7.89 27.86 -11.65
CA LEU A 145 -7.01 26.93 -10.96
C LEU A 145 -7.26 25.48 -11.38
N ALA A 146 -8.50 25.06 -11.59
CA ALA A 146 -8.84 23.70 -11.98
C ALA A 146 -8.48 23.38 -13.44
N LEU A 147 -8.64 24.34 -14.35
CA LEU A 147 -8.32 24.15 -15.77
C LEU A 147 -6.82 24.04 -16.02
N ILE A 148 -5.96 24.71 -15.24
CA ILE A 148 -4.50 24.64 -15.39
C ILE A 148 -3.97 23.19 -15.34
N PRO A 149 -4.22 22.37 -14.29
CA PRO A 149 -3.77 20.99 -14.28
C PRO A 149 -4.52 20.12 -15.29
N LEU A 150 -5.80 20.40 -15.58
CA LEU A 150 -6.61 19.56 -16.48
C LEU A 150 -6.26 19.74 -17.97
N ASN A 151 -5.94 20.97 -18.39
CA ASN A 151 -5.74 21.35 -19.79
C ASN A 151 -4.30 21.79 -20.10
N GLY A 152 -3.53 22.14 -19.07
CA GLY A 152 -2.20 22.73 -19.22
C GLY A 152 -2.25 24.24 -19.49
N ILE A 153 -1.12 24.88 -19.27
CA ILE A 153 -0.92 26.31 -19.53
C ILE A 153 0.40 26.52 -20.28
N ASN A 154 0.41 27.46 -21.22
CA ASN A 154 1.58 27.84 -22.00
C ASN A 154 1.70 29.36 -22.17
N GLY A 155 2.91 29.79 -22.49
CA GLY A 155 3.24 31.18 -22.77
C GLY A 155 3.51 31.99 -21.50
N PRO A 156 3.59 33.33 -21.64
CA PRO A 156 3.96 34.22 -20.55
C PRO A 156 2.87 34.29 -19.47
N ILE A 157 3.28 34.09 -18.22
CA ILE A 157 2.47 34.23 -17.01
C ILE A 157 3.26 35.00 -15.96
N GLU A 158 2.59 35.94 -15.28
CA GLU A 158 3.15 36.63 -14.12
C GLU A 158 2.67 35.93 -12.85
N VAL A 159 3.60 35.56 -11.97
CA VAL A 159 3.29 35.00 -10.65
C VAL A 159 4.16 35.67 -9.60
N ALA A 160 3.55 36.22 -8.55
CA ALA A 160 4.25 36.96 -7.50
C ALA A 160 5.22 38.04 -8.02
N GLY A 161 4.81 38.73 -9.10
CA GLY A 161 5.57 39.83 -9.73
C GLY A 161 6.79 39.38 -10.55
N LYS A 162 6.89 38.09 -10.89
CA LYS A 162 7.91 37.56 -11.80
C LYS A 162 7.26 36.94 -13.03
N SER A 163 7.88 37.19 -14.18
CA SER A 163 7.48 36.62 -15.46
C SER A 163 8.05 35.21 -15.63
N TYR A 164 7.20 34.30 -16.08
CA TYR A 164 7.54 32.93 -16.46
C TYR A 164 7.02 32.69 -17.86
N ASP A 165 7.85 32.17 -18.76
CA ASP A 165 7.45 31.80 -20.12
C ASP A 165 7.80 30.34 -20.34
N GLY A 166 6.84 29.46 -20.05
CA GLY A 166 7.05 28.02 -20.01
C GLY A 166 5.80 27.26 -20.45
N VAL A 167 5.89 25.94 -20.39
CA VAL A 167 4.78 25.04 -20.75
C VAL A 167 4.57 24.05 -19.62
N MET A 168 3.36 24.05 -19.06
CA MET A 168 2.88 23.02 -18.14
C MET A 168 1.92 22.11 -18.89
N ALA A 169 2.28 20.83 -19.01
CA ALA A 169 1.42 19.83 -19.61
C ALA A 169 0.15 19.55 -18.77
N ALA A 170 -0.88 19.01 -19.41
CA ALA A 170 -2.12 18.58 -18.78
C ALA A 170 -1.91 17.33 -17.88
N MET A 171 -1.47 17.54 -16.64
CA MET A 171 -1.13 16.47 -15.68
C MET A 171 -2.34 15.92 -14.90
N GLY A 172 -3.46 16.63 -14.96
CA GLY A 172 -4.74 16.29 -14.31
C GLY A 172 -5.55 15.24 -15.08
N GLN A 173 -5.15 14.90 -16.30
CA GLN A 173 -5.78 13.83 -17.07
C GLN A 173 -5.70 12.49 -16.31
N GLY A 174 -6.85 11.82 -16.18
CA GLY A 174 -6.99 10.57 -15.43
C GLY A 174 -7.10 10.71 -13.91
N LEU A 175 -7.12 11.92 -13.36
CA LEU A 175 -7.51 12.11 -11.95
C LEU A 175 -9.01 11.85 -11.78
N SER A 176 -9.36 11.14 -10.70
CA SER A 176 -10.76 11.10 -10.27
C SER A 176 -11.21 12.47 -9.74
N PRO A 177 -12.53 12.76 -9.73
CA PRO A 177 -13.02 14.02 -9.19
C PRO A 177 -12.61 14.26 -7.73
N ALA A 178 -12.57 13.21 -6.90
CA ALA A 178 -12.11 13.31 -5.51
C ALA A 178 -10.62 13.64 -5.41
N GLU A 179 -9.79 13.12 -6.31
CA GLU A 179 -8.36 13.44 -6.36
C GLU A 179 -8.09 14.87 -6.83
N LEU A 180 -8.84 15.33 -7.84
CA LEU A 180 -8.75 16.71 -8.28
C LEU A 180 -9.21 17.66 -7.17
N ALA A 181 -10.37 17.40 -6.56
CA ALA A 181 -10.91 18.20 -5.46
C ALA A 181 -9.90 18.33 -4.29
N ALA A 182 -9.31 17.20 -3.90
CA ALA A 182 -8.29 17.15 -2.86
C ALA A 182 -7.00 17.89 -3.27
N LEU A 183 -6.53 17.72 -4.50
CA LEU A 183 -5.35 18.42 -5.02
C LEU A 183 -5.54 19.94 -4.98
N LEU A 184 -6.67 20.43 -5.51
CA LEU A 184 -6.99 21.85 -5.56
C LEU A 184 -7.13 22.44 -4.15
N THR A 185 -7.78 21.72 -3.24
CA THR A 185 -7.90 22.10 -1.83
C THR A 185 -6.54 22.16 -1.15
N TYR A 186 -5.67 21.17 -1.39
CA TYR A 186 -4.33 21.13 -0.80
C TYR A 186 -3.47 22.31 -1.22
N VAL A 187 -3.36 22.60 -2.52
CA VAL A 187 -2.53 23.73 -2.98
C VAL A 187 -3.04 25.08 -2.47
N ARG A 188 -4.35 25.23 -2.30
CA ARG A 188 -5.01 26.45 -1.77
C ARG A 188 -4.81 26.69 -0.28
N ASN A 189 -4.43 25.67 0.47
CA ASN A 189 -4.30 25.70 1.93
C ASN A 189 -2.91 25.22 2.42
N ALA A 190 -1.94 25.08 1.51
CA ALA A 190 -0.56 24.68 1.82
C ALA A 190 0.42 25.84 1.71
N TRP A 191 1.56 25.71 2.40
CA TRP A 191 2.71 26.63 2.30
C TRP A 191 2.38 28.10 2.60
N GLY A 192 1.46 28.34 3.51
CA GLY A 192 1.01 29.68 3.89
C GLY A 192 -0.10 30.26 3.00
N ASN A 193 -0.57 29.50 2.00
CA ASN A 193 -1.87 29.77 1.40
C ASN A 193 -2.95 29.44 2.43
N ASP A 194 -3.92 30.32 2.62
CA ASP A 194 -5.01 30.17 3.59
C ASP A 194 -6.32 30.64 2.95
N SER A 195 -6.76 29.88 1.95
CA SER A 195 -8.04 30.16 1.30
C SER A 195 -9.21 29.76 2.20
N GLY A 196 -8.97 28.86 3.17
CA GLY A 196 -9.93 28.37 4.16
C GLY A 196 -11.06 27.53 3.56
N ASP A 197 -11.09 27.39 2.23
CA ASP A 197 -12.13 26.72 1.48
C ASP A 197 -11.74 25.30 1.08
N ILE A 198 -12.77 24.46 0.91
CA ILE A 198 -12.65 23.13 0.33
C ILE A 198 -13.36 23.14 -1.01
N ILE A 199 -12.62 22.78 -2.06
CA ILE A 199 -13.21 22.48 -3.36
C ILE A 199 -13.91 21.13 -3.23
N SER A 200 -15.24 21.12 -3.32
CA SER A 200 -16.01 19.89 -3.17
C SER A 200 -15.80 18.94 -4.34
N VAL A 201 -16.12 17.66 -4.14
CA VAL A 201 -16.01 16.63 -5.19
C VAL A 201 -16.90 16.99 -6.38
N ASP A 202 -18.05 17.63 -6.15
CA ASP A 202 -18.96 18.04 -7.22
C ASP A 202 -18.41 19.21 -8.03
N MET A 203 -17.81 20.23 -7.39
CA MET A 203 -17.09 21.30 -8.11
C MET A 203 -15.99 20.74 -9.02
N ALA A 204 -15.26 19.73 -8.54
CA ALA A 204 -14.22 19.07 -9.33
C ALA A 204 -14.80 18.22 -10.48
N LYS A 205 -15.97 17.60 -10.31
CA LYS A 205 -16.68 16.92 -11.41
C LYS A 205 -17.05 17.91 -12.52
N GLU A 206 -17.58 19.07 -12.14
CA GLU A 206 -17.93 20.13 -13.10
C GLU A 206 -16.69 20.65 -13.83
N ALA A 207 -15.57 20.83 -13.12
CA ALA A 207 -14.31 21.22 -13.76
C ALA A 207 -13.83 20.18 -14.79
N ILE A 208 -13.93 18.89 -14.47
CA ILE A 208 -13.59 17.80 -15.39
C ILE A 208 -14.55 17.78 -16.59
N ALA A 209 -15.85 17.95 -16.35
CA ALA A 209 -16.85 18.02 -17.42
C ALA A 209 -16.56 19.18 -18.37
N LEU A 210 -16.28 20.37 -17.83
CA LEU A 210 -15.88 21.54 -18.60
C LEU A 210 -14.60 21.27 -19.41
N SER A 211 -13.56 20.74 -18.79
CA SER A 211 -12.31 20.37 -19.49
C SER A 211 -12.57 19.40 -20.65
N ASN A 212 -13.44 18.40 -20.46
CA ASN A 212 -13.80 17.46 -21.52
C ASN A 212 -14.56 18.12 -22.67
N THR A 213 -15.40 19.13 -22.40
CA THR A 213 -16.08 19.89 -23.47
C THR A 213 -15.12 20.76 -24.29
N ILE A 214 -14.08 21.29 -23.63
CA ILE A 214 -13.04 22.11 -24.27
C ILE A 214 -12.07 21.22 -25.07
N GLY A 215 -11.82 20.01 -24.59
CA GLY A 215 -10.89 19.06 -25.18
C GLY A 215 -9.43 19.33 -24.79
N ALA A 216 -8.49 18.72 -25.50
CA ALA A 216 -7.05 18.77 -25.19
C ALA A 216 -6.36 20.12 -25.52
N LYS A 217 -7.11 21.23 -25.57
CA LYS A 217 -6.57 22.57 -25.78
C LYS A 217 -5.84 23.02 -24.51
N SER A 218 -4.59 23.45 -24.65
CA SER A 218 -3.84 24.17 -23.61
C SER A 218 -4.17 25.67 -23.68
N PHE A 219 -4.20 26.33 -22.54
CA PHE A 219 -4.52 27.75 -22.45
C PHE A 219 -3.30 28.65 -22.32
N THR A 220 -3.46 29.91 -22.68
CA THR A 220 -2.58 31.00 -22.25
C THR A 220 -3.10 31.65 -20.96
N ALA A 221 -2.23 32.35 -20.25
CA ALA A 221 -2.63 33.12 -19.05
C ALA A 221 -3.74 34.15 -19.37
N ALA A 222 -3.65 34.81 -20.52
CA ALA A 222 -4.63 35.80 -20.96
C ALA A 222 -6.01 35.19 -21.25
N GLU A 223 -6.07 34.03 -21.92
CA GLU A 223 -7.34 33.33 -22.18
C GLU A 223 -8.01 32.89 -20.87
N LEU A 224 -7.24 32.35 -19.92
CA LEU A 224 -7.78 31.92 -18.62
C LEU A 224 -8.35 33.09 -17.81
N GLN A 225 -7.69 34.24 -17.84
CA GLN A 225 -8.16 35.44 -17.15
C GLN A 225 -9.38 36.08 -17.83
N ALA A 226 -9.46 36.02 -19.16
CA ALA A 226 -10.57 36.59 -19.91
C ALA A 226 -11.85 35.74 -19.81
N ASP A 227 -11.74 34.43 -20.00
CA ASP A 227 -12.89 33.55 -20.22
C ASP A 227 -13.25 32.69 -19.00
N HIS A 228 -12.32 32.53 -18.06
CA HIS A 228 -12.42 31.53 -16.99
C HIS A 228 -12.08 32.08 -15.59
N ALA A 229 -11.99 33.40 -15.42
CA ALA A 229 -11.83 34.08 -14.13
C ALA A 229 -13.13 34.07 -13.31
N VAL A 230 -13.66 32.88 -13.04
CA VAL A 230 -14.91 32.65 -12.30
C VAL A 230 -14.72 31.55 -11.25
N ALA A 231 -15.59 31.54 -10.24
CA ALA A 231 -15.67 30.43 -9.31
C ALA A 231 -16.27 29.20 -10.01
N LEU A 232 -15.85 28.01 -9.59
CA LEU A 232 -16.45 26.76 -10.06
C LEU A 232 -17.89 26.67 -9.55
N PRO A 233 -18.82 26.16 -10.37
CA PRO A 233 -20.18 25.92 -9.92
C PRO A 233 -20.18 24.80 -8.86
N GLY A 234 -20.96 25.00 -7.81
CA GLY A 234 -21.11 24.06 -6.69
C GLY A 234 -20.98 24.75 -5.34
N GLU A 235 -21.39 24.05 -4.29
CA GLU A 235 -21.24 24.52 -2.92
C GLU A 235 -19.90 24.05 -2.36
N ALA A 236 -19.17 24.98 -1.75
CA ALA A 236 -17.94 24.67 -1.03
C ALA A 236 -18.30 23.81 0.19
N LEU A 237 -17.44 22.83 0.50
CA LEU A 237 -17.68 21.95 1.63
C LEU A 237 -17.21 22.63 2.92
N ASP A 238 -17.99 22.50 4.00
CA ASP A 238 -17.59 22.97 5.33
C ASP A 238 -16.33 22.23 5.80
N PRO A 239 -15.23 22.94 6.14
CA PRO A 239 -13.99 22.34 6.65
C PRO A 239 -14.15 21.41 7.85
N THR A 240 -15.18 21.64 8.66
CA THR A 240 -15.49 20.90 9.89
C THR A 240 -16.51 19.78 9.70
N SER A 241 -16.94 19.57 8.45
CA SER A 241 -17.87 18.48 8.14
C SER A 241 -17.17 17.13 8.16
N LEU A 242 -17.92 16.10 8.55
CA LEU A 242 -17.43 14.73 8.57
C LEU A 242 -17.57 14.08 7.19
N VAL A 243 -16.46 13.61 6.64
CA VAL A 243 -16.42 12.94 5.33
C VAL A 243 -15.89 11.53 5.44
N ASN A 244 -16.32 10.70 4.49
CA ASN A 244 -15.72 9.39 4.32
C ASN A 244 -14.25 9.54 3.86
N LYS A 245 -13.34 8.91 4.58
CA LYS A 245 -11.89 9.01 4.35
C LYS A 245 -11.44 8.65 2.92
N ARG A 246 -12.18 7.77 2.24
CA ARG A 246 -11.81 7.26 0.91
C ARG A 246 -12.48 8.01 -0.22
N THR A 247 -13.77 8.30 -0.09
CA THR A 247 -14.55 8.93 -1.16
C THR A 247 -14.56 10.45 -1.09
N LEU A 248 -14.22 11.02 0.08
CA LEU A 248 -14.28 12.46 0.36
C LEU A 248 -15.67 13.06 0.18
N VAL A 249 -16.70 12.21 0.19
CA VAL A 249 -18.10 12.62 0.17
C VAL A 249 -18.56 12.76 1.63
N PRO A 250 -19.32 13.82 1.97
CA PRO A 250 -19.92 13.93 3.29
C PRO A 250 -20.78 12.70 3.59
N GLU A 251 -20.54 12.08 4.74
CA GLU A 251 -21.45 11.05 5.21
C GLU A 251 -22.71 11.78 5.69
N LYS A 252 -23.89 11.41 5.17
CA LYS A 252 -25.15 11.87 5.75
C LYS A 252 -25.07 11.53 7.24
N ALA A 253 -25.24 12.54 8.10
CA ALA A 253 -25.41 12.33 9.52
C ALA A 253 -26.44 11.19 9.67
N ALA A 254 -26.08 10.13 10.39
CA ALA A 254 -27.00 9.06 10.68
C ALA A 254 -28.21 9.69 11.40
N GLU A 255 -29.35 9.74 10.71
CA GLU A 255 -30.67 10.00 11.31
C GLU A 255 -31.09 8.80 12.18
#